data_AF-A0A5Q0GMN3-F1
#
_entry.id   AF-A0A5Q0GMN3-F1
#
_cell.length_a   1.000
_cell.length_b   1.000
_cell.length_c   1.000
_cell.angle_alpha   90.00
_cell.angle_beta   90.00
_cell.angle_gamma   90.00
#
_symmetry.space_group_name_H-M   'P 1'
#
loop_
_entity.id
_entity.type
_entity.pdbx_description
1 polymer ?
#
loop_
_entity_poly.entity_id
_entity_poly.type
_entity_poly.pdbx_seq_one_letter_code
_entity_poly.pdbx_strand_id
1 'polypeptide(L)'
;MLESKIVIKRNYLNRCLSLSLLVSVTLTTNGKILAQVTADQTLETQVIDIGLNSFILGGTTVGNTNLFHSFASFNVPSNGAAIFINDPRRETLLATSLPAPCPLPPLLQHESLVRLLGEI
;
A
#
# COMPACT_ATOMS: atom_id res chain seq x y z
N MET A 1 -54.25 -35.22 -2.02
CA MET A 1 -52.86 -35.72 -2.03
C MET A 1 -51.98 -35.11 -3.14
N LEU A 2 -52.56 -34.63 -4.25
CA LEU A 2 -51.80 -34.03 -5.37
C LEU A 2 -51.39 -32.57 -5.10
N GLU A 3 -52.30 -31.77 -4.56
CA GLU A 3 -52.08 -30.35 -4.19
C GLU A 3 -50.92 -30.16 -3.21
N SER A 4 -50.79 -31.06 -2.22
CA SER A 4 -49.71 -30.99 -1.23
C SER A 4 -48.34 -31.23 -1.86
N LYS A 5 -48.23 -32.10 -2.88
CA LYS A 5 -46.96 -32.34 -3.60
C LYS A 5 -46.52 -31.12 -4.42
N ILE A 6 -47.47 -30.40 -5.02
CA ILE A 6 -47.20 -29.19 -5.81
C ILE A 6 -46.70 -28.06 -4.92
N VAL A 7 -47.35 -27.85 -3.77
CA VAL A 7 -46.94 -26.83 -2.78
C VAL A 7 -45.56 -27.11 -2.21
N ILE A 8 -45.26 -28.37 -1.86
CA ILE A 8 -43.94 -28.78 -1.35
C ILE A 8 -42.85 -28.54 -2.41
N LYS A 9 -43.10 -28.90 -3.67
CA LYS A 9 -42.15 -28.70 -4.77
C LYS A 9 -41.88 -27.22 -5.04
N ARG A 10 -42.91 -26.37 -4.99
CA ARG A 10 -42.78 -24.91 -5.14
C ARG A 10 -41.99 -24.28 -3.99
N ASN A 11 -42.19 -24.75 -2.76
CA ASN A 11 -41.42 -24.29 -1.60
C ASN A 11 -39.93 -24.70 -1.69
N TYR A 12 -39.66 -25.93 -2.14
CA TYR A 12 -38.29 -26.41 -2.34
C TYR A 12 -37.57 -25.60 -3.43
N LEU A 13 -38.25 -25.29 -4.54
CA LEU A 13 -37.69 -24.49 -5.62
C LEU A 13 -37.36 -23.06 -5.17
N ASN A 14 -38.25 -22.40 -4.44
CA ASN A 14 -37.99 -21.06 -3.90
C ASN A 14 -36.83 -21.04 -2.90
N ARG A 15 -36.70 -22.09 -2.07
CA ARG A 15 -35.55 -22.22 -1.16
C ARG A 15 -34.24 -22.40 -1.92
N CYS A 16 -34.20 -23.24 -2.95
CA CYS A 16 -33.01 -23.42 -3.79
C CYS A 16 -32.60 -22.10 -4.46
N LEU A 17 -33.55 -21.38 -5.05
CA LEU A 17 -33.28 -20.09 -5.71
C LEU A 17 -32.75 -19.03 -4.74
N SER A 18 -33.33 -18.95 -3.54
CA SER A 18 -32.89 -18.05 -2.47
C SER A 18 -31.47 -18.36 -1.99
N LEU A 19 -31.14 -19.63 -1.80
CA LEU A 19 -29.81 -20.10 -1.42
C LEU A 19 -28.76 -19.82 -2.51
N SER A 20 -29.10 -20.03 -3.79
CA SER A 20 -28.22 -19.72 -4.91
C SER A 20 -27.91 -18.22 -5.03
N LEU A 21 -28.91 -17.36 -4.78
CA LEU A 21 -28.73 -15.90 -4.76
C LEU A 21 -27.78 -15.46 -3.65
N LEU A 22 -27.95 -15.99 -2.44
CA LEU A 22 -27.09 -15.71 -1.27
C LEU A 22 -25.64 -16.16 -1.50
N VAL A 23 -25.43 -17.32 -2.12
CA VAL A 23 -24.08 -17.84 -2.46
C VAL A 23 -23.42 -17.01 -3.55
N SER A 24 -24.17 -16.50 -4.53
CA SER A 24 -23.59 -15.69 -5.60
C SER A 24 -23.12 -14.31 -5.11
N VAL A 25 -23.75 -13.75 -4.07
CA VAL A 25 -23.42 -12.42 -3.53
C VAL A 25 -22.12 -12.42 -2.70
N THR A 26 -21.69 -13.57 -2.16
CA THR A 26 -20.49 -13.65 -1.32
C THR A 26 -19.18 -13.83 -2.10
N LEU A 27 -19.21 -14.01 -3.43
CA LEU A 27 -18.03 -14.34 -4.22
C LEU A 27 -17.27 -13.14 -4.82
N THR A 28 -17.69 -11.90 -4.61
CA THR A 28 -17.16 -10.76 -5.39
C THR A 28 -16.52 -9.66 -4.55
N THR A 29 -15.43 -9.93 -3.82
CA THR A 29 -14.47 -8.88 -3.43
C THR A 29 -13.06 -9.44 -3.19
N ASN A 30 -12.35 -9.82 -4.25
CA ASN A 30 -10.87 -9.87 -4.22
C ASN A 30 -10.33 -8.56 -4.78
N GLY A 31 -10.63 -7.44 -4.11
CA GLY A 31 -9.98 -6.18 -4.40
C GLY A 31 -8.53 -6.30 -3.99
N LYS A 32 -7.62 -6.56 -4.93
CA LYS A 32 -6.19 -6.41 -4.67
C LYS A 32 -5.97 -4.95 -4.32
N ILE A 33 -5.70 -4.65 -3.06
CA ILE A 33 -5.17 -3.35 -2.66
C ILE A 33 -3.89 -3.19 -3.48
N LEU A 34 -3.88 -2.22 -4.39
CA LEU A 34 -2.71 -1.91 -5.21
C LEU A 34 -1.66 -1.32 -4.26
N ALA A 35 -0.80 -2.18 -3.71
CA ALA A 35 0.35 -1.71 -2.98
C ALA A 35 1.31 -1.05 -3.99
N GLN A 36 1.62 0.21 -3.74
CA GLN A 36 2.46 1.02 -4.60
C GLN A 36 3.32 1.96 -3.75
N VAL A 37 4.57 2.15 -4.18
CA VAL A 37 5.45 3.20 -3.70
C VAL A 37 5.43 4.33 -4.73
N THR A 38 5.19 5.55 -4.30
CA THR A 38 5.06 6.71 -5.20
C THR A 38 5.76 7.91 -4.59
N ALA A 39 6.71 8.48 -5.32
CA ALA A 39 7.35 9.73 -4.93
C ALA A 39 6.34 10.89 -4.98
N ASP A 40 6.47 11.84 -4.06
CA ASP A 40 5.63 13.06 -4.06
C ASP A 40 6.19 14.20 -4.92
N GLN A 41 7.35 13.98 -5.56
CA GLN A 41 8.06 14.95 -6.39
C GLN A 41 8.53 16.22 -5.64
N THR A 42 8.51 16.23 -4.31
CA THR A 42 9.04 17.34 -3.50
C THR A 42 10.56 17.27 -3.34
N LEU A 43 11.10 16.05 -3.38
CA LEU A 43 12.52 15.75 -3.45
C LEU A 43 12.81 14.97 -4.73
N GLU A 44 14.08 14.86 -5.10
CA GLU A 44 14.59 14.09 -6.24
C GLU A 44 14.48 12.56 -6.06
N THR A 45 13.46 12.08 -5.35
CA THR A 45 13.19 10.67 -5.10
C THR A 45 12.63 10.03 -6.37
N GLN A 46 13.28 8.98 -6.84
CA GLN A 46 12.84 8.21 -8.00
C GLN A 46 12.43 6.82 -7.55
N VAL A 47 11.30 6.34 -8.08
CA VAL A 47 10.80 4.99 -7.83
C VAL A 47 10.70 4.26 -9.17
N ILE A 48 11.38 3.13 -9.26
CA ILE A 48 11.35 2.24 -10.43
C ILE A 48 10.79 0.90 -9.99
N ASP A 49 9.60 0.55 -10.47
CA ASP A 49 8.96 -0.71 -10.15
C ASP A 49 9.40 -1.82 -11.10
N ILE A 50 9.86 -2.94 -10.54
CA ILE A 50 10.23 -4.16 -11.27
C ILE A 50 9.56 -5.36 -10.58
N GLY A 51 8.47 -5.85 -11.18
CA GLY A 51 7.69 -6.94 -10.60
C GLY A 51 6.98 -6.50 -9.31
N LEU A 52 7.26 -7.20 -8.21
CA LEU A 52 6.75 -6.86 -6.87
C LEU A 52 7.68 -5.91 -6.09
N ASN A 53 8.81 -5.53 -6.67
CA ASN A 53 9.82 -4.73 -5.99
C ASN A 53 9.84 -3.31 -6.51
N SER A 54 10.02 -2.35 -5.60
CA SER A 54 10.20 -0.94 -5.91
C SER A 54 11.65 -0.54 -5.60
N PHE A 55 12.38 -0.06 -6.60
CA PHE A 55 13.73 0.45 -6.46
C PHE A 55 13.68 1.95 -6.25
N ILE A 56 14.26 2.42 -5.14
CA ILE A 56 14.22 3.81 -4.69
C ILE A 56 15.60 4.40 -4.86
N LEU A 57 15.70 5.45 -5.66
CA LEU A 57 16.95 6.12 -6.02
C LEU A 57 16.83 7.63 -5.83
N GLY A 58 17.96 8.32 -5.98
CA GLY A 58 18.02 9.78 -5.88
C GLY A 58 17.83 10.25 -4.43
N GLY A 59 16.93 11.20 -4.24
CA GLY A 59 16.71 11.87 -2.95
C GLY A 59 17.56 13.12 -2.79
N THR A 60 17.37 13.81 -1.66
CA THR A 60 18.09 15.06 -1.36
C THR A 60 19.01 14.86 -0.18
N THR A 61 20.28 15.26 -0.35
CA THR A 61 21.28 15.16 0.72
C THR A 61 21.27 16.44 1.56
N VAL A 62 21.16 16.29 2.88
CA VAL A 62 21.30 17.39 3.84
C VAL A 62 22.48 17.11 4.76
N GLY A 63 23.36 18.11 4.94
CA GLY A 63 24.51 17.98 5.83
C GLY A 63 25.58 16.98 5.38
N ASN A 64 25.61 16.62 4.08
CA ASN A 64 26.57 15.70 3.44
C ASN A 64 26.55 14.24 3.93
N THR A 65 25.76 13.89 4.93
CA THR A 65 25.69 12.54 5.52
C THR A 65 24.34 11.87 5.32
N ASN A 66 23.27 12.68 5.31
CA ASN A 66 21.89 12.17 5.39
C ASN A 66 21.21 12.29 4.04
N LEU A 67 20.64 11.19 3.56
CA LEU A 67 19.84 11.16 2.34
C LEU A 67 18.36 11.05 2.69
N PHE A 68 17.58 12.01 2.20
CA PHE A 68 16.14 12.08 2.41
C PHE A 68 15.38 11.70 1.14
N HIS A 69 14.35 10.88 1.34
CA HIS A 69 13.36 10.54 0.32
C HIS A 69 11.98 11.00 0.77
N SER A 70 11.13 11.38 -0.20
CA SER A 70 9.77 11.82 0.07
C SER A 70 8.78 11.11 -0.84
N PHE A 71 7.64 10.71 -0.25
CA PHE A 71 6.67 9.82 -0.87
C PHE A 71 5.25 10.33 -0.66
N ALA A 72 4.46 10.31 -1.74
CA ALA A 72 3.03 10.57 -1.70
C ALA A 72 2.29 9.36 -1.11
N SER A 73 2.78 8.16 -1.41
CA SER A 73 2.30 6.91 -0.81
C SER A 73 3.45 5.91 -0.71
N PHE A 74 3.48 5.17 0.39
CA PHE A 74 4.46 4.11 0.60
C PHE A 74 3.74 2.84 1.05
N ASN A 75 3.46 1.94 0.11
CA ASN A 75 2.86 0.65 0.39
C ASN A 75 3.57 -0.44 -0.44
N VAL A 76 4.16 -1.42 0.23
CA VAL A 76 4.92 -2.49 -0.42
C VAL A 76 4.03 -3.73 -0.55
N PRO A 77 3.92 -4.34 -1.74
CA PRO A 77 3.09 -5.53 -1.92
C PRO A 77 3.60 -6.70 -1.07
N SER A 78 2.68 -7.57 -0.64
CA SER A 78 3.06 -8.83 0.00
C SER A 78 4.00 -9.62 -0.91
N ASN A 79 5.09 -10.14 -0.34
CA ASN A 79 6.19 -10.81 -1.04
C ASN A 79 7.00 -9.90 -1.99
N GLY A 80 6.82 -8.58 -1.91
CA GLY A 80 7.64 -7.58 -2.56
C GLY A 80 8.59 -6.88 -1.59
N ALA A 81 9.43 -5.99 -2.12
CA ALA A 81 10.39 -5.22 -1.34
C ALA A 81 10.52 -3.78 -1.87
N ALA A 82 10.76 -2.85 -0.95
CA ALA A 82 11.28 -1.52 -1.28
C ALA A 82 12.80 -1.52 -1.08
N ILE A 83 13.56 -1.29 -2.14
CA ILE A 83 15.01 -1.41 -2.17
C ILE A 83 15.62 -0.03 -2.39
N PHE A 84 16.33 0.48 -1.39
CA PHE A 84 17.02 1.76 -1.48
C PHE A 84 18.40 1.55 -2.11
N ILE A 85 18.70 2.29 -3.17
CA ILE A 85 19.98 2.24 -3.88
C ILE A 85 20.76 3.50 -3.52
N ASN A 86 21.68 3.35 -2.57
CA ASN A 86 22.47 4.44 -1.99
C ASN A 86 23.97 4.25 -2.30
N ASP A 87 24.73 5.34 -2.29
CA ASP A 87 26.19 5.26 -2.18
C ASP A 87 26.55 4.65 -0.80
N PRO A 88 27.48 3.67 -0.72
CA PRO A 88 27.84 2.98 0.52
C PRO A 88 28.34 3.89 1.66
N ARG A 89 28.58 5.18 1.41
CA ARG A 89 28.97 6.16 2.44
C ARG A 89 27.81 6.92 3.10
N ARG A 90 26.55 6.59 2.82
CA ARG A 90 25.39 7.42 3.23
C ARG A 90 24.38 6.70 4.12
N GLU A 91 23.88 7.42 5.13
CA GLU A 91 22.80 6.93 6.01
C GLU A 91 21.43 7.36 5.43
N THR A 92 20.53 6.39 5.24
CA THR A 92 19.17 6.58 4.69
C THR A 92 18.17 6.89 5.81
N LEU A 93 17.44 8.01 5.69
CA LEU A 93 16.37 8.40 6.63
C LEU A 93 15.01 8.43 5.90
N LEU A 94 14.02 7.63 6.34
CA LEU A 94 12.64 7.70 5.83
C LEU A 94 11.85 8.79 6.57
N ALA A 95 11.26 9.73 5.84
CA ALA A 95 10.24 10.64 6.35
C ALA A 95 8.83 10.10 5.98
N THR A 96 7.96 9.90 6.96
CA THR A 96 6.55 9.57 6.74
C THR A 96 5.72 10.85 6.69
N SER A 97 4.86 10.97 5.68
CA SER A 97 3.98 12.13 5.51
C SER A 97 2.82 12.06 6.51
N LEU A 98 2.84 12.90 7.54
CA LEU A 98 1.61 13.32 8.22
C LEU A 98 0.85 14.28 7.28
N PRO A 99 -0.49 14.21 7.21
CA PRO A 99 -1.26 15.09 6.35
C PRO A 99 -1.27 16.50 6.97
N ALA A 100 -0.45 17.41 6.44
CA ALA A 100 -0.46 18.80 6.86
C ALA A 100 -1.23 19.66 5.84
N PRO A 101 -2.13 20.57 6.28
CA PRO A 101 -2.42 21.78 5.53
C PRO A 101 -1.17 22.68 5.59
N CYS A 102 -0.72 23.17 4.43
CA CYS A 102 0.42 24.09 4.23
C CYS A 102 0.32 25.40 5.05
N PRO A 103 1.34 26.29 5.07
CA PRO A 103 2.81 26.13 4.95
C PRO A 103 3.59 26.89 6.07
N LEU A 104 4.75 26.42 6.53
CA LEU A 104 5.70 27.26 7.27
C LEU A 104 7.18 26.91 6.95
N PRO A 105 8.08 27.91 6.79
CA PRO A 105 9.52 27.74 6.55
C PRO A 105 10.31 27.72 7.88
N PRO A 106 11.65 27.63 7.86
CA PRO A 106 12.45 26.51 7.42
C PRO A 106 13.37 26.07 8.57
N LEU A 107 12.86 25.73 9.75
CA LEU A 107 13.68 25.20 10.84
C LEU A 107 12.86 24.22 11.68
N LEU A 108 13.15 22.93 11.51
CA LEU A 108 12.95 21.87 12.50
C LEU A 108 11.61 21.88 13.23
N GLN A 109 10.60 21.17 12.70
CA GLN A 109 9.57 20.64 13.57
C GLN A 109 9.27 19.16 13.26
N HIS A 110 9.55 18.36 14.29
CA HIS A 110 9.05 17.02 14.59
C HIS A 110 9.69 15.83 13.87
N GLU A 111 10.87 15.46 14.39
CA GLU A 111 11.21 14.13 14.92
C GLU A 111 10.15 13.03 14.65
N SER A 112 10.42 12.20 13.65
CA SER A 112 10.00 10.80 13.65
C SER A 112 11.17 9.98 13.08
N LEU A 113 12.16 9.71 13.94
CA LEU A 113 13.36 8.95 13.60
C LEU A 113 13.07 7.45 13.70
N VAL A 114 13.01 6.75 12.57
CA VAL A 114 13.11 5.28 12.53
C VAL A 114 14.43 4.92 11.86
N ARG A 115 15.38 4.47 12.68
CA ARG A 115 16.73 4.07 12.29
C ARG A 115 16.71 2.58 11.91
N LEU A 116 16.69 2.26 10.62
CA LEU A 116 16.91 0.89 10.16
C LEU A 116 18.42 0.67 10.02
N LEU A 117 19.04 0.10 11.06
CA LEU A 117 20.38 -0.43 10.97
C LEU A 117 20.33 -1.67 10.08
N GLY A 118 20.84 -1.54 8.86
CA GLY A 118 21.25 -2.68 8.06
C GLY A 118 22.57 -3.21 8.62
N GLU A 119 22.51 -4.22 9.47
CA GLU A 119 23.65 -5.11 9.68
C GLU A 119 23.74 -6.07 8.48
N ILE A 120 24.88 -6.05 7.81
CA ILE A 120 25.37 -7.14 6.95
C ILE A 120 26.45 -7.87 7.76
#